data_AF-A0A5M3W8Q8-F1
#
_entry.id   AF-A0A5M3W8Q8-F1
#
_cell.length_a   1.000
_cell.length_b   1.000
_cell.length_c   1.000
_cell.angle_alpha   90.00
_cell.angle_beta   90.00
_cell.angle_gamma   90.00
#
_symmetry.space_group_name_H-M   'P 1'
#
loop_
_entity.id
_entity.type
_entity.pdbx_description
1 polymer ?
#
loop_
_entity_poly.entity_id
_entity_poly.type
_entity_poly.pdbx_seq_one_letter_code
_entity_poly.pdbx_strand_id
1 'polypeptide(L)' 'MYYWTIQAGIFPENTTSLALHTRAGFRVIGTRQRIGRHHGTWRDVVLIERRSPVIT' A
#
# COMPACT_ATOMS: atom_id res chain seq x y z
N MET A 1 16.55 3.90 -15.05
CA MET A 1 16.58 3.87 -13.57
C MET A 1 15.80 2.66 -13.12
N TYR A 2 16.39 1.80 -12.30
CA TYR A 2 15.72 0.62 -11.76
C TYR A 2 15.27 0.89 -10.32
N TYR A 3 14.16 0.29 -9.89
CA TYR A 3 13.60 0.47 -8.55
C TYR A 3 13.64 -0.85 -7.79
N TRP A 4 14.22 -0.86 -6.58
CA TRP A 4 14.24 -2.05 -5.72
C TRP A 4 12.91 -2.31 -5.03
N THR A 5 12.20 -1.25 -4.61
CA THR A 5 10.91 -1.38 -3.94
C THR A 5 9.95 -0.28 -4.40
N ILE A 6 8.66 -0.62 -4.46
CA ILE A 6 7.55 0.32 -4.63
C ILE A 6 6.66 0.18 -3.41
N GLN A 7 6.37 1.29 -2.74
CA GLN A 7 5.43 1.34 -1.63
C GLN A 7 4.20 2.15 -2.00
N ALA A 8 3.05 1.75 -1.45
CA ALA A 8 1.80 2.48 -1.61
C ALA A 8 1.00 2.45 -0.31
N GLY A 9 0.16 3.46 -0.12
CA GLY A 9 -0.80 3.54 0.98
C GLY A 9 -2.23 3.42 0.45
N ILE A 10 -3.04 2.56 1.06
CA ILE A 10 -4.44 2.35 0.67
C ILE A 10 -5.32 2.45 1.93
N PHE A 11 -6.43 3.17 1.84
CA PHE A 11 -7.43 3.17 2.91
C PHE A 11 -8.00 1.74 3.09
N PRO A 12 -8.08 1.21 4.33
CA PRO A 12 -8.47 -0.17 4.58
C PRO A 12 -9.86 -0.52 4.01
N GLU A 13 -10.75 0.46 3.88
CA GLU A 13 -12.11 0.29 3.34
C GLU A 13 -12.12 0.04 1.82
N ASN A 14 -11.03 0.37 1.10
CA ASN A 14 -10.90 0.12 -0.33
C ASN A 14 -10.39 -1.30 -0.61
N THR A 15 -11.22 -2.28 -0.26
CA THR A 15 -10.93 -3.71 -0.38
C THR A 15 -10.64 -4.15 -1.82
N THR A 16 -11.29 -3.52 -2.81
CA THR A 16 -11.05 -3.76 -4.23
C THR A 16 -9.61 -3.39 -4.64
N SER A 17 -9.15 -2.21 -4.23
CA SER A 17 -7.78 -1.78 -4.50
C SER A 17 -6.76 -2.68 -3.81
N LEU A 18 -7.00 -3.06 -2.54
CA LEU A 18 -6.14 -3.99 -1.82
C LEU A 18 -6.02 -5.33 -2.57
N ALA A 19 -7.15 -5.92 -2.98
CA ALA A 19 -7.16 -7.19 -3.71
C ALA A 19 -6.42 -7.09 -5.06
N LEU A 20 -6.59 -5.97 -5.79
CA LEU A 20 -5.86 -5.72 -7.04
C LEU A 20 -4.35 -5.68 -6.80
N HIS A 21 -3.89 -4.93 -5.80
CA HIS A 21 -2.47 -4.82 -5.48
C HIS A 21 -1.89 -6.15 -5.00
N THR A 22 -2.62 -6.92 -4.18
CA THR A 22 -2.21 -8.27 -3.79
C THR A 22 -2.00 -9.17 -5.00
N ARG A 23 -2.91 -9.17 -5.98
CA ARG A 23 -2.75 -9.93 -7.23
C ARG A 23 -1.57 -9.46 -8.08
N ALA A 24 -1.22 -8.17 -7.99
CA ALA A 24 -0.04 -7.60 -8.65
C ALA A 24 1.29 -7.90 -7.91
N GLY A 25 1.26 -8.66 -6.81
CA GLY A 25 2.44 -9.06 -6.05
C GLY A 25 2.85 -8.07 -4.96
N PHE A 26 1.96 -7.14 -4.57
CA PHE A 26 2.17 -6.35 -3.36
C PHE A 26 1.80 -7.16 -2.11
N ARG A 27 2.50 -6.89 -1.01
CA ARG A 27 2.19 -7.45 0.32
C ARG A 27 1.94 -6.34 1.33
N VAL A 28 1.09 -6.61 2.32
CA VAL A 28 0.89 -5.71 3.46
C VAL A 28 2.13 -5.74 4.35
N ILE A 29 2.60 -4.56 4.76
CA ILE A 29 3.74 -4.40 5.68
C ILE A 29 3.38 -3.67 6.97
N GLY A 30 2.18 -3.12 7.07
CA GLY A 30 1.66 -2.54 8.30
C GLY A 30 0.45 -1.65 8.06
N THR A 31 -0.08 -1.11 9.15
CA THR A 31 -1.11 -0.07 9.11
C THR A 31 -0.61 1.15 9.85
N ARG A 32 -0.68 2.32 9.20
CA ARG A 32 -0.32 3.61 9.81
C ARG A 32 -1.60 4.29 10.27
N GLN A 33 -1.68 4.59 11.55
CA GLN A 33 -2.90 5.12 12.15
C GLN A 33 -3.06 6.62 11.91
N ARG A 34 -4.26 7.04 11.50
CA ARG A 34 -4.68 8.45 11.36
C ARG A 34 -3.73 9.34 10.53
N ILE A 35 -3.17 8.82 9.43
CA ILE A 35 -2.24 9.59 8.58
C ILE A 35 -2.86 10.07 7.26
N GLY A 36 -3.96 9.46 6.82
CA GLY A 36 -4.61 9.83 5.56
C GLY A 36 -5.85 10.67 5.83
N ARG A 37 -5.98 11.84 5.18
CA ARG A 37 -7.16 12.70 5.33
C ARG A 37 -8.08 12.53 4.12
N HIS A 38 -9.31 12.06 4.37
CA HIS A 38 -10.33 11.87 3.35
C HIS A 38 -11.66 12.45 3.84
N HIS A 39 -12.25 13.35 3.04
CA HIS A 39 -13.44 14.13 3.43
C HIS A 39 -13.34 14.75 4.83
N GLY A 40 -12.21 15.40 5.12
CA GLY A 40 -11.98 16.07 6.41
C GLY A 40 -11.66 15.14 7.59
N THR A 41 -11.84 13.82 7.45
CA THR A 41 -11.59 12.83 8.52
C THR A 41 -10.22 12.19 8.36
N TRP A 42 -9.47 12.08 9.45
CA TRP A 42 -8.23 11.31 9.51
C TRP A 42 -8.52 9.82 9.64
N ARG A 43 -7.89 9.01 8.78
CA ARG A 43 -8.09 7.57 8.66
C ARG A 43 -6.76 6.84 8.68
N ASP A 44 -6.87 5.58 9.01
CA ASP A 44 -5.76 4.65 8.94
C ASP A 44 -5.44 4.34 7.48
N VAL A 45 -4.17 4.01 7.21
CA VAL A 45 -3.68 3.67 5.88
C VAL A 45 -2.94 2.35 5.96
N VAL A 46 -3.38 1.37 5.19
CA VAL A 46 -2.66 0.12 4.98
C VAL A 46 -1.46 0.41 4.10
N LEU A 47 -0.26 0.16 4.62
CA LEU A 47 0.99 0.28 3.89
C LEU A 47 1.29 -1.06 3.22
N ILE A 48 1.48 -1.02 1.90
CA ILE A 48 1.83 -2.18 1.08
C ILE A 48 3.14 -1.92 0.34
N GLU A 49 3.84 -2.99 -0.03
CA GLU A 49 5.03 -2.91 -0.87
C GLU A 49 5.12 -4.03 -1.89
N ARG A 50 5.83 -3.78 -2.98
CA ARG A 50 6.29 -4.78 -3.95
C ARG A 50 7.79 -4.60 -4.18
N ARG A 51 8.56 -5.67 -4.02
CA ARG A 51 10.01 -5.69 -4.25
C ARG A 51 10.31 -6.16 -5.67
N SER A 52 11.41 -5.66 -6.23
CA SER A 52 11.91 -6.10 -7.54
C SER A 52 12.37 -7.56 -7.44
N PRO A 53 12.02 -8.42 -8.40
CA PRO A 53 12.59 -9.77 -8.46
C PRO A 53 13.95 -9.81 -9.18
N VAL A 54 14.41 -8.69 -9.76
CA VAL A 54 15.61 -8.65 -10.63
C VAL A 54 16.80 -7.97 -9.96
N ILE A 55 16.56 -6.99 -9.12
CA ILE A 55 17.59 -6.36 -8.26
C ILE A 55 17.48 -7.07 -6.91
N THR A 56 18.57 -7.33 -6.19
CA THR A 56 18.56 -7.95 -4.84
C THR A 56 19.42 -7.19 -3.87
#